data_AF-R7HW09-F1
#
_entry.id   AF-R7HW09-F1
#
_cell.length_a   1.000
_cell.length_b   1.000
_cell.length_c   1.000
_cell.angle_alpha   90.00
_cell.angle_beta   90.00
_cell.angle_gamma   90.00
#
_symmetry.space_group_name_H-M   'P 1'
#
loop_
_entity.id
_entity.type
_entity.pdbx_description
1 polymer ?
#
loop_
_entity_poly.entity_id
_entity_poly.type
_entity_poly.pdbx_seq_one_letter_code
_entity_poly.pdbx_strand_id
1 'polypeptide(L)'
;MKKFIVLLCFLMLGKAALSADIEPIKKIENIPSEIVLTGNLVFDWLDISQVERDAVIDKYQKELFDENTVYKYNKKQFKSEYQDFLKDKDYKRHYMLVKNGVKETDTENLCGFYYKNNLLISYAIQYKNDMRTVYYYDAMGKLRYIDKFSENYPNFPYMSKQYRANGTLVSAIYFISHDMQYMYNDDKSFKGAWYKDKMYDRHAKQTLTRNNW
;
A
#
# COMPACT_ATOMS: atom_id res chain seq x y z
N MET A 1 -19.05 19.52 11.30
CA MET A 1 -18.92 18.14 10.75
C MET A 1 -17.56 17.58 11.10
N LYS A 2 -17.50 16.52 11.92
CA LYS A 2 -16.25 15.90 12.37
C LYS A 2 -15.58 15.18 11.19
N LYS A 3 -14.55 15.78 10.60
CA LYS A 3 -13.71 15.12 9.59
C LYS A 3 -12.86 14.07 10.30
N PHE A 4 -13.24 12.80 10.24
CA PHE A 4 -12.35 11.71 10.59
C PHE A 4 -11.25 11.68 9.52
N ILE A 5 -10.05 12.15 9.88
CA ILE A 5 -8.86 11.97 9.06
C ILE A 5 -8.60 10.47 9.03
N VAL A 6 -8.86 9.84 7.88
CA VAL A 6 -8.46 8.46 7.66
C VAL A 6 -6.95 8.48 7.43
N LEU A 7 -6.21 8.14 8.49
CA LEU A 7 -4.76 7.99 8.47
C LEU A 7 -4.41 6.85 7.51
N LEU A 8 -3.85 7.18 6.35
CA LEU A 8 -3.66 6.24 5.24
C LEU A 8 -2.26 6.42 4.66
N CYS A 9 -1.30 5.76 5.29
CA CYS A 9 0.09 5.68 4.85
C CYS A 9 0.53 4.22 4.96
N PHE A 10 1.16 3.72 3.89
CA PHE A 10 1.60 2.34 3.73
C PHE A 10 3.13 2.29 3.68
N LEU A 11 3.69 1.17 4.09
CA LEU A 11 5.11 0.84 4.00
C LEU A 11 5.51 0.65 2.53
N MET A 12 6.37 1.53 2.01
CA MET A 12 7.19 1.23 0.84
C MET A 12 8.52 0.68 1.37
N LEU A 13 8.69 -0.64 1.33
CA LEU A 13 9.93 -1.31 1.70
C LEU A 13 10.58 -1.84 0.41
N GLY A 14 11.33 -0.97 -0.25
CA GLY A 14 12.20 -1.36 -1.35
C GLY A 14 13.57 -1.78 -0.83
N LYS A 15 14.00 -3.00 -1.17
CA LYS A 15 15.38 -3.44 -0.95
C LYS A 15 16.33 -2.55 -1.76
N ALA A 16 17.28 -1.93 -1.07
CA ALA A 16 18.50 -1.43 -1.70
C ALA A 16 19.42 -2.62 -2.00
N ALA A 17 19.68 -2.94 -3.28
CA ALA A 17 20.98 -3.41 -3.80
C ALA A 17 20.93 -3.81 -5.30
N LEU A 18 21.70 -3.05 -6.11
CA LEU A 18 22.67 -3.46 -7.14
C LEU A 18 22.29 -4.38 -8.33
N SER A 19 22.44 -3.83 -9.54
CA SER A 19 23.37 -4.28 -10.61
C SER A 19 23.11 -3.41 -11.86
N ALA A 20 23.96 -2.43 -12.21
CA ALA A 20 25.17 -2.52 -13.04
C ALA A 20 24.92 -3.05 -14.47
N ASP A 21 25.24 -2.17 -15.43
CA ASP A 21 25.01 -2.21 -16.89
C ASP A 21 25.62 -3.40 -17.62
N ILE A 22 24.92 -3.91 -18.65
CA ILE A 22 25.51 -4.46 -19.90
C ILE A 22 24.51 -4.29 -21.07
N GLU A 23 24.86 -3.52 -22.10
CA GLU A 23 24.27 -3.64 -23.45
C GLU A 23 25.02 -4.71 -24.27
N PRO A 24 24.34 -5.39 -25.22
CA PRO A 24 24.73 -5.20 -26.62
C PRO A 24 23.57 -5.18 -27.64
N ILE A 25 23.92 -4.74 -28.85
CA ILE A 25 23.07 -4.25 -29.95
C ILE A 25 22.59 -5.34 -30.97
N LYS A 26 21.32 -5.20 -31.41
CA LYS A 26 20.59 -5.54 -32.68
C LYS A 26 20.44 -6.97 -33.24
N LYS A 27 19.17 -7.31 -33.56
CA LYS A 27 18.64 -7.51 -34.94
C LYS A 27 17.11 -7.35 -34.99
N ILE A 28 16.59 -6.82 -36.10
CA ILE A 28 15.18 -6.45 -36.34
C ILE A 28 14.51 -7.54 -37.20
N GLU A 29 13.40 -8.10 -36.72
CA GLU A 29 12.44 -8.86 -37.54
C GLU A 29 11.01 -8.39 -37.22
N ASN A 30 10.20 -8.15 -38.26
CA ASN A 30 8.82 -7.66 -38.18
C ASN A 30 7.86 -8.83 -37.90
N ILE A 31 7.36 -8.92 -36.67
CA ILE A 31 6.23 -9.77 -36.25
C ILE A 31 5.23 -8.82 -35.55
N PRO A 32 3.91 -8.94 -35.78
CA PRO A 32 2.92 -8.04 -35.17
C PRO A 32 3.11 -8.00 -33.66
N SER A 33 3.39 -6.80 -33.16
CA SER A 33 3.85 -6.56 -31.80
C SER A 33 2.80 -6.99 -30.78
N GLU A 34 3.05 -8.11 -30.09
CA GLU A 34 2.68 -8.20 -28.68
C GLU A 34 3.26 -6.96 -28.00
N ILE A 35 2.42 -6.22 -27.27
CA ILE A 35 2.84 -5.09 -26.47
C ILE A 35 3.67 -5.64 -25.31
N VAL A 36 4.96 -5.85 -25.56
CA VAL A 36 5.94 -6.09 -24.52
C VAL A 36 6.19 -4.74 -23.86
N LEU A 37 5.59 -4.55 -22.68
CA LEU A 37 5.86 -3.42 -21.78
C LEU A 37 7.26 -3.57 -21.16
N THR A 38 8.31 -3.50 -21.96
CA THR A 38 9.66 -3.15 -21.50
C THR A 38 9.82 -1.63 -21.61
N GLY A 39 8.96 -0.91 -20.90
CA GLY A 39 8.99 0.54 -20.82
C GLY A 39 9.40 0.95 -19.42
N ASN A 40 10.36 1.88 -19.31
CA ASN A 40 10.51 2.69 -18.10
C ASN A 40 9.10 3.11 -17.65
N LEU A 41 8.74 2.78 -16.42
CA LEU A 41 7.43 3.11 -15.89
C LEU A 41 7.32 4.65 -15.80
N VAL A 42 6.72 5.28 -16.81
CA VAL A 42 6.49 6.72 -16.83
C VAL A 42 5.19 6.99 -16.11
N PHE A 43 5.24 7.81 -15.06
CA PHE A 43 4.03 8.35 -14.45
C PHE A 43 3.45 9.41 -15.38
N ASP A 44 2.42 9.02 -16.14
CA ASP A 44 1.77 9.82 -17.18
C ASP A 44 0.47 10.48 -16.70
N TRP A 45 0.06 10.27 -15.45
CA TRP A 45 -1.23 10.71 -14.89
C TRP A 45 -1.53 12.20 -15.10
N LEU A 46 -0.48 13.03 -15.11
CA LEU A 46 -0.59 14.47 -15.32
C LEU A 46 -0.79 14.84 -16.79
N ASP A 47 -0.28 14.00 -17.69
CA ASP A 47 -0.19 14.24 -19.12
C ASP A 47 -1.36 13.62 -19.89
N ILE A 48 -1.92 12.52 -19.39
CA ILE A 48 -3.06 11.84 -20.01
C ILE A 48 -4.36 12.63 -19.83
N SER A 49 -5.26 12.46 -20.80
CA SER A 49 -6.59 13.06 -20.82
C SER A 49 -7.49 12.51 -19.70
N GLN A 50 -8.60 13.21 -19.43
CA GLN A 50 -9.58 12.73 -18.44
C GLN A 50 -10.18 11.36 -18.81
N VAL A 51 -10.40 11.10 -20.10
CA VAL A 51 -10.94 9.81 -20.59
C VAL A 51 -9.95 8.67 -20.31
N GLU A 52 -8.66 8.91 -20.53
CA GLU A 52 -7.62 7.93 -20.22
C GLU A 52 -7.49 7.69 -18.70
N ARG A 53 -7.56 8.73 -17.87
CA ARG A 53 -7.60 8.57 -16.40
C ARG A 53 -8.79 7.72 -15.97
N ASP A 54 -9.96 7.99 -16.52
CA ASP A 54 -11.17 7.23 -16.17
C ASP A 54 -11.06 5.75 -16.61
N ALA A 55 -10.43 5.48 -17.76
CA ALA A 55 -10.14 4.11 -18.21
C ALA A 55 -9.14 3.40 -17.29
N VAL A 56 -8.09 4.09 -16.85
CA VAL A 56 -7.11 3.56 -15.88
C VAL A 56 -7.77 3.27 -14.53
N ILE A 57 -8.64 4.18 -14.06
CA ILE A 57 -9.40 4.00 -12.83
C ILE A 57 -10.30 2.76 -12.93
N ASP A 58 -11.03 2.63 -14.03
CA ASP A 58 -11.94 1.49 -14.24
C ASP A 58 -11.18 0.16 -14.31
N LYS A 59 -10.04 0.12 -15.02
CA LYS A 59 -9.17 -1.07 -15.09
C LYS A 59 -8.76 -1.55 -13.70
N TYR A 60 -8.12 -0.70 -12.90
CA TYR A 60 -7.61 -1.13 -11.60
C TYR A 60 -8.70 -1.29 -10.54
N GLN A 61 -9.84 -0.61 -10.67
CA GLN A 61 -11.02 -0.92 -9.87
C GLN A 61 -11.47 -2.37 -10.12
N LYS A 62 -11.60 -2.78 -11.38
CA LYS A 62 -12.02 -4.15 -11.73
C LYS A 62 -11.03 -5.20 -11.25
N GLU A 63 -9.73 -4.95 -11.38
CA GLU A 63 -8.69 -5.86 -10.90
C GLU A 63 -8.69 -6.00 -9.37
N LEU A 64 -8.97 -4.93 -8.61
CA LEU A 64 -9.01 -4.98 -7.14
C LEU A 64 -10.31 -5.58 -6.58
N PHE A 65 -11.43 -5.39 -7.26
CA PHE A 65 -12.77 -5.71 -6.78
C PHE A 65 -13.51 -6.71 -7.68
N ASP A 66 -13.02 -7.94 -7.66
CA ASP A 66 -13.63 -9.10 -8.33
C ASP A 66 -14.81 -9.70 -7.53
N GLU A 67 -15.38 -10.77 -8.08
CA GLU A 67 -16.46 -11.56 -7.45
C GLU A 67 -16.04 -12.23 -6.13
N ASN A 68 -14.74 -12.49 -5.94
CA ASN A 68 -14.18 -13.13 -4.76
C ASN A 68 -13.81 -12.13 -3.65
N THR A 69 -14.09 -10.84 -3.86
CA THR A 69 -13.72 -9.81 -2.90
C THR A 69 -14.53 -9.91 -1.62
N VAL A 70 -13.83 -10.22 -0.52
CA VAL A 70 -14.43 -10.21 0.82
C VAL A 70 -14.47 -8.78 1.35
N TYR A 71 -15.67 -8.18 1.40
CA TYR A 71 -15.89 -6.86 2.00
C TYR A 71 -16.00 -6.90 3.53
N LYS A 72 -16.42 -8.05 4.07
CA LYS A 72 -16.61 -8.22 5.51
C LYS A 72 -16.45 -9.68 5.92
N TYR A 73 -15.39 -9.96 6.67
CA TYR A 73 -15.24 -11.24 7.35
C TYR A 73 -16.20 -11.35 8.53
N ASN A 74 -16.54 -12.58 8.91
CA ASN A 74 -17.21 -12.83 10.17
C ASN A 74 -16.30 -12.35 11.32
N LYS A 75 -16.83 -11.46 12.17
CA LYS A 75 -16.06 -10.82 13.25
C LYS A 75 -15.46 -11.81 14.24
N LYS A 76 -16.16 -12.91 14.57
CA LYS A 76 -15.66 -13.91 15.53
C LYS A 76 -14.50 -14.70 14.91
N GLN A 77 -14.67 -15.17 13.68
CA GLN A 77 -13.62 -15.91 12.95
C GLN A 77 -12.39 -15.03 12.74
N PHE A 78 -12.57 -13.79 12.27
CA PHE A 78 -11.47 -12.85 12.06
C PHE A 78 -10.68 -12.58 13.36
N LYS A 79 -11.38 -12.39 14.48
CA LYS A 79 -10.72 -12.20 15.78
C LYS A 79 -9.98 -13.44 16.26
N SER A 80 -10.47 -14.63 15.94
CA SER A 80 -9.82 -15.89 16.28
C SER A 80 -8.57 -16.12 15.43
N GLU A 81 -8.64 -15.84 14.13
CA GLU A 81 -7.51 -15.91 13.19
C GLU A 81 -6.37 -14.99 13.64
N TYR A 82 -6.71 -13.76 14.08
CA TYR A 82 -5.73 -12.75 14.47
C TYR A 82 -5.57 -12.59 15.99
N GLN A 83 -5.94 -13.59 16.79
CA GLN A 83 -5.99 -13.48 18.25
C GLN A 83 -4.69 -12.98 18.88
N ASP A 84 -3.55 -13.50 18.41
CA ASP A 84 -2.21 -13.13 18.90
C ASP A 84 -1.77 -11.73 18.48
N PHE A 85 -2.45 -11.15 17.48
CA PHE A 85 -2.13 -9.85 16.90
C PHE A 85 -3.14 -8.77 17.26
N LEU A 86 -4.26 -9.10 17.94
CA LEU A 86 -5.26 -8.10 18.38
C LEU A 86 -4.66 -7.03 19.30
N LYS A 87 -3.60 -7.41 20.02
CA LYS A 87 -2.78 -6.56 20.86
C LYS A 87 -1.33 -6.91 20.60
N ASP A 88 -0.52 -5.93 20.27
CA ASP A 88 0.93 -6.08 20.24
C ASP A 88 1.43 -6.37 21.67
N LYS A 89 2.01 -7.57 21.85
CA LYS A 89 2.55 -8.03 23.14
C LYS A 89 3.78 -7.21 23.55
N ASP A 90 4.52 -6.66 22.59
CA ASP A 90 5.74 -5.88 22.82
C ASP A 90 5.58 -4.40 22.41
N TYR A 91 4.36 -3.87 22.55
CA TYR A 91 3.99 -2.53 22.07
C TYR A 91 4.89 -1.42 22.59
N LYS A 92 5.45 -1.55 23.79
CA LYS A 92 6.37 -0.54 24.35
C LYS A 92 7.68 -0.51 23.57
N ARG A 93 8.26 -1.67 23.26
CA ARG A 93 9.49 -1.77 22.47
C ARG A 93 9.25 -1.25 21.06
N HIS A 94 8.22 -1.74 20.38
CA HIS A 94 7.90 -1.31 19.01
C HIS A 94 7.60 0.19 18.94
N TYR A 95 6.82 0.73 19.89
CA TYR A 95 6.58 2.17 19.97
C TYR A 95 7.88 2.97 20.11
N MET A 96 8.79 2.54 20.99
CA MET A 96 10.07 3.22 21.20
C MET A 96 11.02 3.11 19.99
N LEU A 97 11.11 1.94 19.36
CA LEU A 97 11.89 1.73 18.13
C LEU A 97 11.41 2.69 17.03
N VAL A 98 10.11 2.69 16.77
CA VAL A 98 9.50 3.55 15.75
C VAL A 98 9.70 5.02 16.11
N LYS A 99 9.45 5.42 17.37
CA LYS A 99 9.65 6.80 17.81
C LYS A 99 11.10 7.28 17.60
N ASN A 100 12.07 6.38 17.71
CA ASN A 100 13.49 6.66 17.48
C ASN A 100 13.91 6.50 16.00
N GLY A 101 12.97 6.31 15.07
CA GLY A 101 13.23 6.26 13.63
C GLY A 101 13.73 4.92 13.12
N VAL A 102 13.66 3.85 13.90
CA VAL A 102 14.00 2.49 13.45
C VAL A 102 12.95 2.02 12.45
N LYS A 103 13.40 1.60 11.26
CA LYS A 103 12.54 1.13 10.17
C LYS A 103 12.55 -0.39 10.01
N GLU A 104 13.56 -1.08 10.53
CA GLU A 104 13.75 -2.51 10.37
C GLU A 104 14.53 -3.08 11.56
N THR A 105 14.21 -4.29 11.96
CA THR A 105 14.94 -5.14 12.91
C THR A 105 15.25 -6.48 12.23
N ASP A 106 15.86 -7.43 12.92
CA ASP A 106 16.08 -8.78 12.36
C ASP A 106 14.77 -9.53 12.03
N THR A 107 13.66 -9.16 12.68
CA THR A 107 12.39 -9.89 12.64
C THR A 107 11.21 -9.07 12.14
N GLU A 108 11.31 -7.74 12.11
CA GLU A 108 10.21 -6.83 11.78
C GLU A 108 10.64 -5.73 10.80
N ASN A 109 9.72 -5.36 9.91
CA ASN A 109 9.73 -4.04 9.29
C ASN A 109 8.74 -3.13 10.03
N LEU A 110 9.14 -1.88 10.27
CA LEU A 110 8.45 -0.94 11.16
C LEU A 110 8.13 0.37 10.45
N CYS A 111 6.93 0.90 10.69
CA CYS A 111 6.52 2.22 10.20
C CYS A 111 5.87 3.04 11.29
N GLY A 112 6.26 4.32 11.41
CA GLY A 112 5.60 5.27 12.30
C GLY A 112 4.64 6.20 11.57
N PHE A 113 3.51 6.48 12.19
CA PHE A 113 2.57 7.49 11.72
C PHE A 113 2.46 8.60 12.77
N TYR A 114 2.86 9.79 12.34
CA TYR A 114 3.00 10.94 13.22
C TYR A 114 1.91 11.97 12.94
N TYR A 115 1.41 12.56 14.00
CA TYR A 115 0.63 13.78 13.95
C TYR A 115 1.49 14.96 14.40
N LYS A 116 0.99 16.19 14.24
CA LYS A 116 1.64 17.46 14.58
C LYS A 116 2.64 17.36 15.73
N ASN A 117 3.77 18.06 15.59
CA ASN A 117 4.87 18.06 16.56
C ASN A 117 5.50 16.67 16.77
N ASN A 118 5.57 15.86 15.71
CA ASN A 118 6.18 14.54 15.70
C ASN A 118 5.60 13.57 16.75
N LEU A 119 4.30 13.70 17.05
CA LEU A 119 3.61 12.81 17.97
C LEU A 119 3.28 11.49 17.27
N LEU A 120 3.93 10.40 17.67
CA LEU A 120 3.62 9.05 17.16
C LEU A 120 2.23 8.61 17.65
N ILE A 121 1.26 8.55 16.74
CA ILE A 121 -0.15 8.21 17.05
C ILE A 121 -0.50 6.76 16.74
N SER A 122 0.24 6.14 15.83
CA SER A 122 0.10 4.73 15.45
C SER A 122 1.37 4.25 14.78
N TYR A 123 1.55 2.95 14.72
CA TYR A 123 2.66 2.32 14.01
C TYR A 123 2.19 1.04 13.30
N ALA A 124 2.95 0.62 12.30
CA ALA A 124 2.74 -0.63 11.60
C ALA A 124 3.91 -1.58 11.81
N ILE A 125 3.60 -2.87 11.86
CA ILE A 125 4.57 -3.97 11.93
C ILE A 125 4.25 -4.94 10.81
N GLN A 126 5.27 -5.30 10.04
CA GLN A 126 5.26 -6.43 9.13
C GLN A 126 6.31 -7.41 9.62
N TYR A 127 5.90 -8.60 10.04
CA TYR A 127 6.85 -9.61 10.50
C TYR A 127 7.52 -10.28 9.30
N LYS A 128 8.84 -10.47 9.36
CA LYS A 128 9.59 -11.02 8.21
C LYS A 128 9.30 -12.50 7.93
N ASN A 129 8.74 -13.22 8.91
CA ASN A 129 8.26 -14.59 8.72
C ASN A 129 6.90 -14.68 8.00
N ASP A 130 6.13 -13.59 7.95
CA ASP A 130 4.94 -13.41 7.11
C ASP A 130 4.93 -12.02 6.49
N MET A 131 5.59 -11.90 5.35
CA MET A 131 5.67 -10.65 4.61
C MET A 131 4.35 -10.25 3.94
N ARG A 132 3.32 -11.09 3.91
CA ARG A 132 2.05 -10.78 3.23
C ARG A 132 1.03 -10.07 4.12
N THR A 133 1.35 -9.88 5.39
CA THR A 133 0.45 -9.24 6.35
C THR A 133 1.13 -8.06 7.03
N VAL A 134 0.44 -6.91 7.09
CA VAL A 134 0.89 -5.74 7.87
C VAL A 134 -0.14 -5.43 8.94
N TYR A 135 0.31 -5.28 10.18
CA TYR A 135 -0.53 -5.00 11.33
C TYR A 135 -0.37 -3.54 11.76
N TYR A 136 -1.48 -2.80 11.82
CA TYR A 136 -1.48 -1.39 12.22
C TYR A 136 -2.04 -1.26 13.64
N TYR A 137 -1.24 -0.72 14.53
CA TYR A 137 -1.56 -0.54 15.95
C TYR A 137 -1.72 0.94 16.30
N ASP A 138 -2.61 1.25 17.24
CA ASP A 138 -2.57 2.55 17.90
C ASP A 138 -1.34 2.68 18.81
N ALA A 139 -1.09 3.88 19.34
CA ALA A 139 0.04 4.13 20.25
C ALA A 139 0.06 3.22 21.50
N MET A 140 -1.06 2.60 21.86
CA MET A 140 -1.14 1.65 22.97
C MET A 140 -1.00 0.21 22.50
N GLY A 141 -0.71 -0.09 21.24
CA GLY A 141 -0.54 -1.44 20.73
C GLY A 141 -1.84 -2.20 20.46
N LYS A 142 -2.99 -1.53 20.41
CA LYS A 142 -4.23 -2.20 20.03
C LYS A 142 -4.39 -2.19 18.51
N LEU A 143 -4.70 -3.36 17.95
CA LEU A 143 -4.87 -3.51 16.52
C LEU A 143 -6.02 -2.64 16.01
N ARG A 144 -5.74 -1.91 14.94
CA ARG A 144 -6.68 -1.02 14.25
C ARG A 144 -7.01 -1.56 12.87
N TYR A 145 -5.99 -1.92 12.12
CA TYR A 145 -6.10 -2.39 10.75
C TYR A 145 -5.13 -3.52 10.45
N ILE A 146 -5.46 -4.31 9.43
CA ILE A 146 -4.59 -5.32 8.83
C ILE A 146 -4.61 -5.10 7.32
N ASP A 147 -3.44 -5.03 6.70
CA ASP A 147 -3.33 -5.21 5.25
C ASP A 147 -3.04 -6.66 4.92
N LYS A 148 -3.69 -7.17 3.89
CA LYS A 148 -3.35 -8.44 3.25
C LYS A 148 -2.85 -8.16 1.84
N PHE A 149 -1.61 -8.58 1.55
CA PHE A 149 -1.02 -8.48 0.21
C PHE A 149 -1.35 -9.69 -0.66
N SER A 150 -1.49 -9.46 -1.96
CA SER A 150 -1.64 -10.51 -2.97
C SER A 150 -0.40 -11.40 -3.04
N GLU A 151 -0.54 -12.56 -3.66
CA GLU A 151 0.52 -13.57 -3.76
C GLU A 151 1.80 -13.08 -4.45
N ASN A 152 1.69 -12.15 -5.40
CA ASN A 152 2.86 -11.64 -6.13
C ASN A 152 3.82 -10.81 -5.26
N TYR A 153 3.40 -10.33 -4.08
CA TYR A 153 4.25 -9.54 -3.20
C TYR A 153 5.50 -10.34 -2.77
N PRO A 154 6.72 -9.76 -2.81
CA PRO A 154 7.03 -8.33 -2.96
C PRO A 154 7.23 -7.84 -4.41
N ASN A 155 7.00 -8.69 -5.41
CA ASN A 155 7.14 -8.30 -6.80
C ASN A 155 5.93 -7.47 -7.26
N PHE A 156 6.20 -6.51 -8.14
CA PHE A 156 5.15 -5.72 -8.77
C PHE A 156 4.63 -6.39 -10.05
N PRO A 157 3.38 -6.11 -10.44
CA PRO A 157 2.37 -5.42 -9.65
C PRO A 157 1.83 -6.31 -8.53
N TYR A 158 1.37 -5.70 -7.43
CA TYR A 158 0.68 -6.42 -6.36
C TYR A 158 -0.47 -5.60 -5.80
N MET A 159 -1.35 -6.24 -5.05
CA MET A 159 -2.52 -5.62 -4.44
C MET A 159 -2.43 -5.66 -2.92
N SER A 160 -3.05 -4.69 -2.26
CA SER A 160 -3.32 -4.70 -0.83
C SER A 160 -4.80 -4.48 -0.57
N LYS A 161 -5.38 -5.27 0.34
CA LYS A 161 -6.71 -5.03 0.89
C LYS A 161 -6.58 -4.77 2.39
N GLN A 162 -7.03 -3.59 2.83
CA GLN A 162 -6.98 -3.17 4.22
C GLN A 162 -8.30 -3.43 4.93
N TYR A 163 -8.23 -4.11 6.06
CA TYR A 163 -9.37 -4.47 6.90
C TYR A 163 -9.25 -3.81 8.27
N ARG A 164 -10.36 -3.38 8.85
CA ARG A 164 -10.43 -3.06 10.29
C ARG A 164 -10.23 -4.31 11.13
N ALA A 165 -9.88 -4.14 12.40
CA ALA A 165 -9.80 -5.23 13.39
C ALA A 165 -11.14 -5.99 13.64
N ASN A 166 -12.25 -5.59 12.99
CA ASN A 166 -13.52 -6.30 13.00
C ASN A 166 -13.80 -7.08 11.69
N GLY A 167 -12.85 -7.09 10.74
CA GLY A 167 -12.95 -7.78 9.46
C GLY A 167 -13.62 -6.99 8.33
N THR A 168 -13.98 -5.72 8.52
CA THR A 168 -14.57 -4.87 7.46
C THR A 168 -13.48 -4.25 6.59
N LEU A 169 -13.58 -4.41 5.28
CA LEU A 169 -12.72 -3.76 4.28
C LEU A 169 -12.84 -2.23 4.39
N VAL A 170 -11.74 -1.52 4.19
CA VAL A 170 -11.68 -0.04 4.27
C VAL A 170 -11.13 0.56 2.99
N SER A 171 -10.12 -0.09 2.42
CA SER A 171 -9.49 0.37 1.19
C SER A 171 -8.82 -0.78 0.47
N ALA A 172 -8.68 -0.62 -0.84
CA ALA A 172 -7.85 -1.48 -1.66
C ALA A 172 -6.85 -0.63 -2.45
N ILE A 173 -5.65 -1.15 -2.66
CA ILE A 173 -4.57 -0.48 -3.38
C ILE A 173 -3.98 -1.43 -4.40
N TYR A 174 -3.80 -0.92 -5.61
CA TYR A 174 -3.02 -1.56 -6.64
C TYR A 174 -1.65 -0.89 -6.72
N PHE A 175 -0.59 -1.65 -6.47
CA PHE A 175 0.79 -1.19 -6.53
C PHE A 175 1.40 -1.63 -7.86
N ILE A 176 1.86 -0.68 -8.66
CA ILE A 176 2.44 -0.94 -9.98
C ILE A 176 3.96 -0.92 -9.92
N SER A 177 4.50 -0.10 -9.03
CA SER A 177 5.92 -0.02 -8.76
C SER A 177 6.17 0.53 -7.37
N HIS A 178 7.44 0.65 -7.03
CA HIS A 178 7.87 1.36 -5.83
C HIS A 178 7.42 2.81 -5.79
N ASP A 179 7.07 3.43 -6.92
CA ASP A 179 6.69 4.85 -6.95
C ASP A 179 5.22 5.06 -7.25
N MET A 180 4.49 4.06 -7.77
CA MET A 180 3.16 4.26 -8.34
C MET A 180 2.12 3.30 -7.77
N GLN A 181 1.01 3.86 -7.29
CA GLN A 181 -0.11 3.09 -6.76
C GLN A 181 -1.46 3.78 -7.01
N TYR A 182 -2.51 2.98 -7.24
CA TYR A 182 -3.89 3.45 -7.35
C TYR A 182 -4.70 2.98 -6.15
N MET A 183 -5.42 3.90 -5.53
CA MET A 183 -6.10 3.66 -4.28
C MET A 183 -7.60 3.86 -4.38
N TYR A 184 -8.35 2.96 -3.76
CA TYR A 184 -9.81 2.92 -3.76
C TYR A 184 -10.36 2.74 -2.34
N ASN A 185 -11.55 3.27 -2.11
CA ASN A 185 -12.32 3.01 -0.90
C ASN A 185 -13.06 1.66 -1.01
N ASP A 186 -13.67 1.21 0.09
CA ASP A 186 -14.47 -0.02 0.15
C ASP A 186 -15.73 0.01 -0.72
N ASP A 187 -16.26 1.19 -1.03
CA ASP A 187 -17.35 1.42 -1.99
C ASP A 187 -16.88 1.44 -3.47
N LYS A 188 -15.63 1.06 -3.72
CA LYS A 188 -14.96 1.07 -5.03
C LYS A 188 -14.69 2.46 -5.61
N SER A 189 -15.04 3.54 -4.91
CA SER A 189 -14.75 4.88 -5.38
C SER A 189 -13.24 5.12 -5.43
N PHE A 190 -12.80 5.79 -6.49
CA PHE A 190 -11.40 6.17 -6.65
C PHE A 190 -11.03 7.20 -5.59
N LYS A 191 -10.00 6.91 -4.83
CA LYS A 191 -9.48 7.83 -3.83
C LYS A 191 -8.38 8.73 -4.41
N GLY A 192 -7.49 8.15 -5.21
CA GLY A 192 -6.41 8.88 -5.87
C GLY A 192 -5.26 7.98 -6.32
N ALA A 193 -4.42 8.54 -7.17
CA ALA A 193 -3.17 7.94 -7.64
C ALA A 193 -2.03 8.52 -6.80
N TRP A 194 -1.18 7.69 -6.21
CA TRP A 194 0.07 8.16 -5.67
C TRP A 194 1.18 8.01 -6.70
N TYR A 195 2.00 9.04 -6.76
CA TYR A 195 3.32 9.00 -7.36
C TYR A 195 4.32 9.57 -6.37
N LYS A 196 5.27 8.73 -5.96
CA LYS A 196 6.19 9.04 -4.88
C LYS A 196 5.44 9.54 -3.63
N ASP A 197 5.86 10.69 -3.13
CA ASP A 197 5.31 11.34 -1.95
C ASP A 197 3.97 12.06 -2.20
N LYS A 198 3.45 12.11 -3.45
CA LYS A 198 2.27 12.93 -3.81
C LYS A 198 1.07 12.10 -4.22
N MET A 199 -0.11 12.53 -3.80
CA MET A 199 -1.38 11.97 -4.24
C MET A 199 -2.12 12.93 -5.15
N TYR A 200 -2.68 12.40 -6.23
CA TYR A 200 -3.48 13.11 -7.20
C TYR A 200 -4.90 12.55 -7.25
N ASP A 201 -5.90 13.42 -7.36
CA ASP A 201 -7.28 12.99 -7.56
C ASP A 201 -7.57 12.57 -9.02
N ARG A 202 -8.83 12.25 -9.31
CA ARG A 202 -9.33 11.87 -10.64
C ARG A 202 -9.05 12.92 -11.72
N HIS A 203 -8.86 14.18 -11.35
CA HIS A 203 -8.63 15.32 -12.25
C HIS A 203 -7.17 15.77 -12.27
N ALA A 204 -6.25 14.91 -11.80
CA ALA A 204 -4.82 15.19 -11.66
C ALA A 204 -4.47 16.38 -10.73
N LYS A 205 -5.41 16.79 -9.87
CA LYS A 205 -5.09 17.79 -8.84
C LYS A 205 -4.40 17.11 -7.67
N GLN A 206 -3.26 17.66 -7.24
CA GLN A 206 -2.58 17.19 -6.03
C GLN A 206 -3.46 17.43 -4.81
N THR A 207 -3.68 16.38 -4.00
CA THR A 207 -4.54 16.43 -2.81
C THR A 207 -3.79 16.20 -1.51
N LEU A 208 -2.73 15.38 -1.52
CA LEU A 208 -1.95 15.03 -0.33
C LEU A 208 -0.45 14.92 -0.65
N THR A 209 0.36 15.09 0.40
CA THR A 209 1.80 14.81 0.40
C THR A 209 2.15 13.98 1.64
N ARG A 210 2.97 12.94 1.47
CA ARG A 210 3.47 12.07 2.54
C ARG A 210 4.89 12.49 2.91
N ASN A 211 5.17 12.58 4.21
CA ASN A 211 6.50 12.94 4.71
C ASN A 211 7.42 11.72 4.91
N ASN A 212 6.90 10.50 4.77
CA ASN A 212 7.62 9.24 5.03
C ASN A 212 7.83 8.42 3.74
N TRP A 213 8.00 9.10 2.60
CA TRP A 213 8.46 8.47 1.36
C TRP A 213 9.94 8.13 1.45
#